data_AF-A0AAD5MWN6-F1
#
_entry.id   AF-A0AAD5MWN6-F1
#
_cell.length_a   1.000
_cell.length_b   1.000
_cell.length_c   1.000
_cell.angle_alpha   90.00
_cell.angle_beta   90.00
_cell.angle_gamma   90.00
#
_symmetry.space_group_name_H-M   'P 1'
#
loop_
_entity.id
_entity.type
_entity.pdbx_description
1 polymer ?
#
loop_
_entity_poly.entity_id
_entity_poly.type
_entity_poly.pdbx_seq_one_letter_code
_entity_poly.pdbx_strand_id
1 'polypeptide(L)' 'MGAKSKYVIVQLASVITGSTRVWVRERAAEKFSGIFHDPALGRSCLFEESRRIKGKNELPKRVKQMYNVAN' A
#
# COMPACT_ATOMS: atom_id res chain seq x y z
N MET A 1 1.98 -16.02 21.82
CA MET A 1 1.90 -15.69 20.38
C MET A 1 1.61 -14.19 20.28
N GLY A 2 2.58 -13.36 19.90
CA GLY A 2 2.46 -11.90 19.99
C GLY A 2 1.36 -11.32 19.09
N ALA A 3 0.71 -10.24 19.54
CA ALA A 3 -0.36 -9.59 18.80
C ALA A 3 0.10 -9.17 17.39
N LYS A 4 -0.68 -9.56 16.36
CA LYS A 4 -0.39 -9.18 14.96
C LYS A 4 -0.62 -7.68 14.79
N SER A 5 0.24 -7.03 14.00
CA SER A 5 0.19 -5.58 13.83
C SER A 5 -1.09 -5.08 13.16
N LYS A 6 -1.69 -3.99 13.64
CA LYS A 6 -2.93 -3.43 13.07
C LYS A 6 -2.78 -3.00 11.61
N TYR A 7 -1.66 -2.35 11.27
CA TYR A 7 -1.39 -1.85 9.93
C TYR A 7 -0.30 -2.66 9.23
N VAL A 8 -0.34 -2.63 7.90
CA VAL A 8 0.68 -3.22 7.03
C VAL A 8 1.12 -2.21 5.98
N ILE A 9 2.43 -2.10 5.82
CA ILE A 9 3.09 -1.39 4.72
C ILE A 9 3.31 -2.41 3.62
N VAL A 10 2.84 -2.09 2.43
CA VAL A 10 2.86 -2.98 1.26
C VAL A 10 3.52 -2.28 0.08
N GLN A 11 4.03 -3.08 -0.84
CA GLN A 11 4.53 -2.63 -2.13
C GLN A 11 3.45 -2.91 -3.17
N LEU A 12 3.05 -1.87 -3.88
CA LEU A 12 2.28 -1.98 -5.11
C LEU A 12 3.26 -2.06 -6.29
N ALA A 13 2.90 -2.81 -7.33
CA ALA A 13 3.64 -2.86 -8.58
C ALA A 13 2.69 -2.60 -9.75
N SER A 14 3.15 -1.81 -10.72
CA SER A 14 2.50 -1.64 -12.02
C SER A 14 2.36 -3.01 -12.68
N VAL A 15 1.15 -3.33 -13.13
CA VAL A 15 0.88 -4.59 -13.84
C VAL A 15 1.56 -4.66 -15.22
N ILE A 16 2.06 -3.52 -15.72
CA ILE A 16 2.67 -3.41 -17.06
C ILE A 16 4.19 -3.42 -16.96
N THR A 17 4.78 -2.50 -16.19
CA THR A 17 6.24 -2.27 -16.19
C THR A 17 6.94 -2.82 -14.95
N GLY A 18 6.18 -3.15 -13.90
CA GLY A 18 6.75 -3.49 -12.60
C GLY A 18 7.23 -2.30 -11.78
N SER A 19 7.07 -1.05 -12.24
CA SER A 19 7.29 0.16 -11.43
C SER A 19 6.60 0.04 -10.08
N THR A 20 7.30 0.38 -9.00
CA THR A 20 6.85 0.07 -7.64
C THR A 20 6.47 1.31 -6.85
N ARG A 21 5.53 1.16 -5.91
CA ARG A 21 5.13 2.22 -4.97
C ARG A 21 4.85 1.64 -3.60
N VAL A 22 5.08 2.42 -2.55
CA VAL A 22 4.71 2.06 -1.19
C VAL A 22 3.28 2.50 -0.89
N TRP A 23 2.53 1.63 -0.23
CA TRP A 23 1.18 1.89 0.25
C TRP A 23 0.98 1.39 1.68
N VAL A 24 -0.05 1.88 2.34
CA VAL A 24 -0.41 1.48 3.71
C VAL A 24 -1.89 1.09 3.74
N ARG A 25 -2.19 -0.05 4.35
CA ARG A 25 -3.57 -0.50 4.60
C ARG A 25 -3.72 -1.12 5.98
N GLU A 26 -4.96 -1.24 6.45
CA GLU A 26 -5.25 -2.07 7.60
C GLU A 26 -4.98 -3.54 7.29
N ARG A 27 -4.52 -4.30 8.28
CA ARG A 27 -4.25 -5.74 8.13
C ARG A 27 -5.53 -6.50 7.76
N ALA A 28 -6.66 -6.09 8.33
CA ALA A 28 -7.95 -6.72 8.10
C ALA A 28 -8.59 -6.33 6.74
N ALA A 29 -8.08 -5.29 6.08
CA ALA A 29 -8.58 -4.89 4.77
C ALA A 29 -8.06 -5.83 3.67
N GLU A 30 -8.79 -5.86 2.56
CA GLU A 30 -8.39 -6.59 1.35
C GLU A 30 -7.10 -6.02 0.75
N LYS A 31 -6.49 -6.78 -0.17
CA LYS A 31 -5.33 -6.32 -0.93
C LYS A 31 -5.71 -5.09 -1.74
N PHE A 32 -4.85 -4.08 -1.72
CA PHE A 32 -5.15 -2.83 -2.39
C PHE A 32 -4.75 -2.90 -3.88
N SER A 33 -5.60 -2.35 -4.74
CA SER A 33 -5.31 -2.05 -6.14
C SER A 33 -5.79 -0.64 -6.49
N GLY A 34 -5.09 0.03 -7.40
CA GLY A 34 -5.42 1.40 -7.78
C GLY A 34 -4.71 1.88 -9.03
N ILE A 35 -5.26 2.91 -9.66
CA ILE A 35 -4.68 3.52 -10.86
C ILE A 35 -3.69 4.61 -10.44
N PHE A 36 -2.44 4.49 -10.88
CA PHE A 36 -1.40 5.49 -10.63
C PHE A 36 -0.58 5.75 -11.90
N HIS A 37 0.08 6.90 -11.94
CA HIS A 37 1.02 7.22 -12.99
C HIS A 37 2.23 6.29 -12.93
N ASP A 38 2.51 5.61 -14.05
CA ASP A 38 3.69 4.78 -14.21
C ASP A 38 4.75 5.56 -14.99
N PRO A 39 5.85 5.96 -14.33
CA PRO A 39 6.87 6.79 -14.96
C PRO A 39 7.61 6.09 -16.10
N ALA A 40 7.70 4.76 -16.09
CA ALA A 40 8.34 4.00 -17.16
C ALA A 40 7.47 3.92 -18.42
N LEU A 41 6.15 4.03 -18.26
CA LEU A 41 5.19 3.99 -19.36
C LEU A 41 4.74 5.39 -19.81
N GLY A 42 4.95 6.41 -18.97
CA GLY A 42 4.51 7.79 -19.22
C GLY A 42 2.99 7.98 -19.14
N ARG A 43 2.23 7.02 -18.60
CA ARG A 43 0.77 7.09 -18.46
C ARG A 43 0.28 6.39 -17.20
N SER A 44 -0.96 6.61 -16.84
CA SER A 44 -1.59 5.94 -15.70
C SER A 44 -1.93 4.49 -16.02
N CYS A 45 -1.63 3.58 -15.11
CA CYS A 45 -2.01 2.17 -15.22
C CYS A 45 -2.38 1.59 -13.85
N LEU A 46 -2.85 0.34 -13.85
CA LEU A 46 -3.18 -0.38 -12.63
C LEU A 46 -1.92 -0.79 -11.88
N PHE A 47 -1.95 -0.59 -10.56
CA PHE A 47 -0.98 -1.14 -9.63
C PHE A 47 -1.71 -2.06 -8.65
N GLU A 48 -1.10 -3.20 -8.35
CA GLU A 48 -1.62 -4.19 -7.41
C GLU A 48 -0.61 -4.50 -6.31
N GLU A 49 -1.12 -4.91 -5.14
CA GLU A 49 -0.29 -5.34 -4.03
C GLU A 49 0.55 -6.57 -4.39
N SER A 50 1.85 -6.34 -4.59
CA SER A 50 2.83 -7.37 -4.91
C SER A 50 3.34 -8.07 -3.67
N ARG A 51 3.75 -7.32 -2.63
CA ARG A 51 4.29 -7.91 -1.40
C ARG A 51 4.08 -7.04 -0.17
N ARG A 52 4.02 -7.69 1.00
CA ARG A 52 4.10 -7.04 2.30
C ARG A 52 5.55 -6.66 2.60
N ILE A 53 5.78 -5.41 3.00
CA ILE A 53 7.09 -4.91 3.42
C ILE A 53 7.24 -5.07 4.94
N LYS A 54 6.32 -4.48 5.72
CA LYS A 54 6.45 -4.44 7.18
C LYS A 54 5.09 -4.32 7.88
N GLY A 55 4.98 -4.86 9.09
CA GLY A 55 3.84 -4.63 9.98
C GLY A 55 4.09 -3.46 10.94
N LYS A 56 3.06 -2.68 11.25
CA LYS A 56 3.15 -1.57 12.21
C LYS A 56 1.91 -1.55 13.11
N ASN A 57 2.11 -1.44 14.43
CA ASN A 57 1.00 -1.39 15.39
C ASN A 57 0.32 -0.02 15.36
N GLU A 58 1.12 1.03 15.24
CA GLU A 58 0.66 2.41 15.24
C GLU A 58 1.25 3.20 14.08
N LEU A 59 0.46 4.10 13.53
CA LEU A 59 0.85 5.05 12.49
C LEU A 59 0.61 6.48 12.99
N PRO A 60 1.48 7.44 12.63
CA PRO A 60 1.22 8.84 12.89
C PRO A 60 -0.12 9.29 12.29
N LYS A 61 -0.85 10.20 12.96
CA LYS A 61 -2.16 10.72 12.50
C LYS A 61 -2.11 11.21 11.04
N ARG A 62 -1.03 11.91 10.66
CA ARG A 62 -0.79 12.39 9.28
C ARG A 62 -0.76 11.25 8.25
N VAL A 63 -0.17 10.11 8.58
CA VAL A 63 -0.08 8.95 7.68
C VAL A 63 -1.45 8.28 7.54
N LYS A 64 -2.20 8.19 8.64
CA LYS A 64 -3.58 7.68 8.62
C LYS A 64 -4.47 8.48 7.68
N GLN A 65 -4.41 9.80 7.77
CA GLN A 65 -5.15 10.71 6.88
C GLN A 65 -4.69 10.58 5.42
N MET A 66 -3.38 10.53 5.17
CA MET A 66 -2.83 10.45 3.81
C MET A 66 -3.27 9.20 3.05
N TYR A 67 -3.37 8.05 3.74
CA TYR A 67 -3.77 6.77 3.14
C TYR A 67 -5.22 6.39 3.45
N ASN A 68 -5.98 7.29 4.07
CA ASN A 68 -7.36 7.05 4.50
C ASN A 68 -7.52 5.75 5.32
N VAL A 69 -6.59 5.47 6.23
CA VAL A 69 -6.57 4.27 7.08
C VAL A 69 -6.79 4.67 8.54
N ALA A 70 -7.94 4.30 9.09
CA ALA A 70 -8.46 4.68 10.40
C ALA A 70 -8.72 6.19 10.56
N ASN A 71 -9.99 6.57 10.47
CA ASN A 71 -10.53 7.65 11.31
C ASN A 71 -10.52 7.20 12.77
#